data_AF-A0AAW1IRU1-F1
#
_entry.id   AF-A0AAW1IRU1-F1
#
_cell.length_a   1.000
_cell.length_b   1.000
_cell.length_c   1.000
_cell.angle_alpha   90.00
_cell.angle_beta   90.00
_cell.angle_gamma   90.00
#
_symmetry.space_group_name_H-M   'P 1'
#
loop_
_entity.id
_entity.type
_entity.pdbx_description
1 polymer ?
#
loop_
_entity_poly.entity_id
_entity_poly.type
_entity_poly.pdbx_seq_one_letter_code
_entity_poly.pdbx_strand_id
1 'polypeptide(L)'
;MERARCMMFDANLNKSYWGEAVNTAVYINRSVSSVLVDKTPEELLSGKKVDLSKLRIFGSPVIVHVPKANRVKLDPKSRKLIFVGYDSSVKGFRCIDPVTKKITISRDVVFFENPASTVVAEQLDDSDSGMSH
;
A
#
# COMPACT_ATOMS: atom_id res chain seq x y z
N MET A 1 13.80 -8.62 3.30
CA MET A 1 14.17 -7.50 2.42
C MET A 1 13.75 -7.72 0.97
N GLU A 2 13.91 -8.93 0.41
CA GLU A 2 13.57 -9.18 -1.00
C GLU A 2 12.11 -8.85 -1.36
N ARG A 3 11.15 -9.23 -0.51
CA ARG A 3 9.72 -8.90 -0.71
C ARG A 3 9.45 -7.39 -0.83
N ALA A 4 10.15 -6.56 -0.07
CA ALA A 4 10.01 -5.11 -0.16
C ALA A 4 10.57 -4.57 -1.49
N ARG A 5 11.64 -5.17 -2.02
CA ARG A 5 12.18 -4.83 -3.35
C ARG A 5 11.19 -5.18 -4.46
N CYS A 6 10.62 -6.38 -4.42
CA CYS A 6 9.59 -6.79 -5.38
C CYS A 6 8.38 -5.86 -5.34
N MET A 7 7.87 -5.53 -4.14
CA MET A 7 6.75 -4.59 -3.98
C MET A 7 7.07 -3.20 -4.53
N MET A 8 8.27 -2.69 -4.31
CA MET A 8 8.69 -1.38 -4.83
C MET A 8 8.84 -1.38 -6.35
N PHE A 9 9.39 -2.46 -6.91
CA PHE A 9 9.53 -2.65 -8.35
C PHE A 9 8.16 -2.71 -9.03
N ASP A 10 7.24 -3.50 -8.47
CA ASP A 10 5.88 -3.65 -8.98
C ASP A 10 5.06 -2.36 -8.84
N ALA A 11 5.18 -1.66 -7.71
CA ALA A 11 4.46 -0.42 -7.46
C ALA A 11 4.96 0.78 -8.29
N ASN A 12 6.15 0.67 -8.89
CA ASN A 12 6.84 1.76 -9.60
C ASN A 12 6.88 3.08 -8.77
N LEU A 13 7.15 2.97 -7.47
CA LEU A 13 7.22 4.10 -6.55
C LEU A 13 8.65 4.59 -6.34
N ASN A 14 8.80 5.88 -6.02
CA ASN A 14 10.11 6.47 -5.71
C ASN A 14 10.77 5.77 -4.50
N LYS A 15 12.10 5.70 -4.46
CA LYS A 15 12.88 5.12 -3.36
C LYS A 15 12.56 5.73 -1.98
N SER A 16 12.02 6.95 -1.92
CA SER A 16 11.55 7.56 -0.66
C SER A 16 10.48 6.73 0.08
N TYR A 17 9.75 5.87 -0.63
CA TYR A 17 8.72 4.99 -0.05
C TYR A 17 9.27 3.69 0.56
N TRP A 18 10.60 3.48 0.52
CA TRP A 18 11.25 2.25 0.97
C TRP A 18 10.87 1.84 2.40
N GLY A 19 10.81 2.79 3.33
CA GLY A 19 10.45 2.50 4.73
C GLY A 19 9.03 1.92 4.86
N GLU A 20 8.07 2.44 4.09
CA GLU A 20 6.69 1.95 4.07
C GLU A 20 6.60 0.57 3.39
N ALA A 21 7.37 0.34 2.33
CA ALA A 21 7.45 -0.97 1.67
C ALA A 21 8.02 -2.04 2.59
N VAL A 22 9.09 -1.73 3.35
CA VAL A 22 9.67 -2.65 4.34
C VAL A 22 8.66 -2.97 5.44
N ASN A 23 7.97 -1.96 5.98
CA ASN A 23 6.94 -2.16 7.01
C ASN A 23 5.78 -3.03 6.50
N THR A 24 5.34 -2.80 5.26
CA THR A 24 4.30 -3.59 4.61
C THR A 24 4.74 -5.04 4.41
N ALA A 25 5.97 -5.26 3.95
CA ALA A 25 6.53 -6.60 3.81
C ALA A 25 6.62 -7.34 5.15
N VAL A 26 7.02 -6.66 6.23
CA VAL A 26 7.03 -7.22 7.59
C VAL A 26 5.62 -7.59 8.04
N TYR A 27 4.64 -6.71 7.82
CA TYR A 27 3.24 -6.99 8.14
C TYR A 27 2.70 -8.22 7.42
N ILE A 28 2.96 -8.32 6.11
CA ILE A 28 2.54 -9.47 5.28
C ILE A 28 3.23 -10.75 5.77
N ASN A 29 4.54 -10.70 6.03
CA ASN A 29 5.28 -11.83 6.56
C ASN A 29 4.73 -12.31 7.89
N ARG A 30 4.43 -11.40 8.81
CA ARG A 30 3.83 -11.75 10.10
C ARG A 30 2.46 -12.37 9.92
N SER A 31 1.62 -11.79 9.05
CA SER A 31 0.25 -12.27 8.82
C SER A 31 0.23 -13.64 8.16
N VAL A 32 1.12 -13.90 7.20
CA VAL A 32 1.26 -15.21 6.55
C VAL A 32 1.96 -16.21 7.48
N SER A 33 2.95 -15.79 8.26
CA SER A 33 3.64 -16.67 9.22
C SER A 33 2.76 -17.05 10.39
N SER A 34 1.94 -16.15 10.93
CA SER A 34 0.95 -16.49 11.97
C SER A 34 -0.09 -17.49 11.46
N VAL A 35 -0.36 -17.47 10.15
CA VAL A 35 -1.22 -18.44 9.48
C VAL A 35 -0.49 -19.77 9.24
N LEU A 36 0.83 -19.75 9.05
CA LEU A 36 1.61 -20.94 8.75
C LEU A 36 2.06 -21.73 9.99
N VAL A 37 2.13 -21.10 11.17
CA VAL A 37 2.47 -21.79 12.42
C VAL A 37 1.37 -22.76 12.88
N ASP A 38 0.15 -22.61 12.34
CA ASP A 38 -0.93 -23.59 12.50
C ASP A 38 -0.80 -24.80 11.53
N LYS A 39 0.21 -24.83 10.62
CA LYS A 39 0.47 -25.94 9.69
C LYS A 39 1.25 -27.09 10.32
N THR A 40 0.73 -27.63 11.40
CA THR A 40 1.05 -28.97 11.90
C THR A 40 0.05 -29.98 11.30
N PRO A 41 0.28 -31.30 11.39
CA PRO A 41 -0.56 -32.34 10.77
C PRO A 41 -2.07 -32.26 11.09
N GLU A 42 -2.46 -31.48 12.10
CA GLU A 42 -3.85 -31.15 12.45
C GLU A 42 -4.59 -30.31 11.40
N GLU A 43 -3.92 -29.66 10.43
CA GLU A 43 -4.60 -28.89 9.38
C GLU A 43 -5.49 -29.71 8.46
N LEU A 44 -5.20 -31.01 8.29
CA LEU A 44 -6.11 -31.90 7.56
C LEU A 44 -7.47 -32.08 8.27
N LEU A 45 -7.56 -31.76 9.57
CA LEU A 45 -8.73 -32.04 10.40
C LEU A 45 -9.60 -30.80 10.65
N SER A 46 -9.05 -29.59 10.59
CA SER A 46 -9.73 -28.35 11.02
C SER A 46 -10.53 -27.62 9.93
N GLY A 47 -10.18 -27.78 8.64
CA GLY A 47 -10.94 -27.17 7.53
C GLY A 47 -11.06 -25.64 7.56
N LYS A 48 -10.26 -24.93 8.38
CA LYS A 48 -10.41 -23.50 8.63
C LYS A 48 -9.76 -22.67 7.52
N LYS A 49 -10.60 -22.06 6.69
CA LYS A 49 -10.19 -21.23 5.55
C LYS A 49 -9.49 -19.96 6.04
N VAL A 50 -8.29 -19.70 5.54
CA VAL A 50 -7.48 -18.51 5.86
C VAL A 50 -8.17 -17.25 5.34
N ASP A 51 -8.38 -16.25 6.21
CA ASP A 51 -8.93 -14.95 5.82
C ASP A 51 -7.83 -13.99 5.34
N LEU A 52 -7.51 -14.08 4.05
CA LEU A 52 -6.58 -13.17 3.37
C LEU A 52 -7.27 -11.90 2.85
N SER A 53 -8.55 -11.65 3.19
CA SER A 53 -9.36 -10.56 2.62
C SER A 53 -8.84 -9.15 2.91
N LYS A 54 -7.87 -9.03 3.83
CA LYS A 54 -7.24 -7.77 4.21
C LYS A 54 -5.89 -7.52 3.55
N LEU A 55 -5.32 -8.53 2.87
CA LEU A 55 -4.10 -8.34 2.12
C LEU A 55 -4.39 -7.52 0.86
N ARG A 56 -3.61 -6.46 0.68
CA ARG A 56 -3.72 -5.51 -0.42
C ARG A 56 -2.37 -5.30 -1.09
N ILE A 57 -2.41 -4.97 -2.38
CA ILE A 57 -1.23 -4.74 -3.22
C ILE A 57 -0.63 -3.39 -2.86
N PHE A 58 0.63 -3.41 -2.39
CA PHE A 58 1.39 -2.19 -2.11
C PHE A 58 1.50 -1.34 -3.37
N GLY A 59 1.30 -0.02 -3.25
CA GLY A 59 1.31 0.88 -4.39
C GLY A 59 0.00 0.96 -5.17
N SER A 60 -1.01 0.15 -4.82
CA SER A 60 -2.32 0.22 -5.48
C SER A 60 -2.93 1.62 -5.35
N PRO A 61 -3.55 2.14 -6.42
CA PRO A 61 -4.39 3.32 -6.32
C PRO A 61 -5.61 3.00 -5.44
N VAL A 62 -5.97 3.96 -4.59
CA VAL A 62 -7.10 3.85 -3.68
C VAL A 62 -7.94 5.11 -3.68
N ILE A 63 -9.23 4.95 -3.40
CA ILE A 63 -10.11 6.08 -3.10
C ILE A 63 -10.46 6.01 -1.62
N VAL A 64 -10.11 7.08 -0.89
CA VAL A 64 -10.44 7.24 0.52
C VAL A 64 -11.62 8.18 0.68
N HIS A 65 -12.63 7.74 1.43
CA HIS A 65 -13.76 8.59 1.76
C HIS A 65 -13.34 9.65 2.79
N VAL A 66 -13.58 10.93 2.50
CA VAL A 66 -13.30 12.02 3.45
C VAL A 66 -14.56 12.23 4.29
N PRO A 67 -14.58 12.01 5.62
CA PRO A 67 -15.78 12.21 6.42
C PRO A 67 -16.33 13.63 6.31
N LYS A 68 -17.65 13.80 6.32
CA LYS A 68 -18.32 15.13 6.19
C LYS A 68 -17.82 16.15 7.22
N ALA A 69 -17.46 15.72 8.42
CA ALA A 69 -16.95 16.59 9.49
C ALA A 69 -15.62 17.28 9.15
N ASN A 70 -14.85 16.72 8.20
CA ASN A 70 -13.57 17.26 7.75
C ASN A 70 -13.67 17.95 6.38
N ARG A 71 -14.90 18.22 5.90
CA ARG A 71 -15.14 18.89 4.61
C ARG A 71 -15.54 20.34 4.85
N VAL A 72 -14.89 21.27 4.16
CA VAL A 72 -15.40 22.62 3.98
C VAL A 72 -16.35 22.61 2.77
N LYS A 73 -17.33 23.53 2.74
CA LYS A 73 -18.30 23.63 1.65
C LYS A 73 -17.52 23.76 0.32
N LEU A 74 -17.64 22.76 -0.56
CA LEU A 74 -16.94 22.52 -1.85
C LEU A 74 -15.79 21.48 -1.85
N ASP A 75 -15.44 20.87 -0.71
CA ASP A 75 -14.43 19.82 -0.71
C ASP A 75 -14.90 18.54 -1.44
N PRO A 76 -14.03 17.90 -2.23
CA PRO A 76 -14.34 16.63 -2.86
C PRO A 76 -14.67 15.57 -1.80
N LYS A 77 -15.72 14.77 -2.06
CA LYS A 77 -16.23 13.76 -1.12
C LYS A 77 -15.26 12.58 -0.91
N SER A 78 -14.26 12.47 -1.77
CA SER A 78 -13.31 11.37 -1.82
C SER A 78 -11.98 11.84 -2.41
N ARG A 79 -10.87 11.24 -1.97
CA ARG A 79 -9.53 11.54 -2.48
C ARG A 79 -8.87 10.30 -3.06
N LYS A 80 -8.23 10.44 -4.23
CA LYS A 80 -7.36 9.41 -4.80
C LYS A 80 -6.02 9.46 -4.08
N LEU A 81 -5.62 8.36 -3.48
CA LEU A 81 -4.36 8.19 -2.77
C LEU A 81 -3.68 6.89 -3.25
N ILE A 82 -2.49 6.63 -2.74
CA ILE A 82 -1.75 5.39 -2.99
C ILE A 82 -1.65 4.60 -1.68
N PHE A 83 -1.98 3.31 -1.72
CA PHE A 83 -1.81 2.44 -0.57
C PHE A 83 -0.32 2.17 -0.30
N VAL A 84 0.13 2.42 0.93
CA VAL A 84 1.54 2.25 1.32
C VAL A 84 1.72 1.37 2.55
N GLY A 85 0.65 0.80 3.10
CA GLY A 85 0.77 -0.19 4.16
C GLY A 85 -0.31 -0.14 5.21
N TYR A 86 -0.06 -0.80 6.32
CA TYR A 86 -1.02 -1.00 7.39
C TYR A 86 -0.62 -0.18 8.61
N ASP A 87 -1.61 0.39 9.29
CA ASP A 87 -1.34 1.04 10.56
C ASP A 87 -1.14 0.01 11.68
N SER A 88 -0.19 0.28 12.58
CA SER A 88 0.13 -0.61 13.70
C SER A 88 -0.80 -0.43 14.90
N SER A 89 -1.41 0.75 15.04
CA SER A 89 -2.19 1.14 16.21
C SER A 89 -3.69 0.95 15.98
N VAL A 90 -4.16 1.18 14.76
CA VAL A 90 -5.57 1.01 14.39
C VAL A 90 -5.74 0.03 13.24
N LYS A 91 -6.91 -0.61 13.16
CA LYS A 91 -7.28 -1.47 12.02
C LYS A 91 -7.60 -0.63 10.78
N GLY A 92 -6.61 0.07 10.25
CA GLY A 92 -6.74 0.97 9.10
C GLY A 92 -5.56 0.84 8.13
N PHE A 93 -5.78 1.34 6.93
CA PHE A 93 -4.80 1.38 5.85
C PHE A 93 -4.12 2.75 5.84
N ARG A 94 -2.81 2.75 5.64
CA ARG A 94 -1.98 3.92 5.39
C ARG A 94 -2.02 4.22 3.91
N CYS A 95 -2.50 5.41 3.57
CA CYS A 95 -2.63 5.89 2.21
C CYS A 95 -1.90 7.22 2.09
N ILE A 96 -1.04 7.36 1.09
CA ILE A 96 -0.30 8.59 0.86
C ILE A 96 -0.89 9.37 -0.31
N ASP A 97 -0.95 10.69 -0.13
CA ASP A 97 -1.23 11.61 -1.22
C ASP A 97 0.03 11.79 -2.08
N PRO A 98 0.01 11.44 -3.38
CA PRO A 98 1.20 11.55 -4.22
C PRO A 98 1.65 13.00 -4.42
N VAL A 99 0.74 13.98 -4.28
CA VAL A 99 1.02 15.42 -4.45
C VAL A 99 1.53 16.01 -3.15
N THR A 100 0.75 15.89 -2.06
CA THR A 100 1.10 16.54 -0.79
C THR A 100 2.09 15.73 0.05
N LYS A 101 2.36 14.47 -0.34
CA LYS A 101 3.16 13.48 0.42
C LYS A 101 2.63 13.23 1.84
N LYS A 102 1.39 13.62 2.13
CA LYS A 102 0.77 13.43 3.43
C LYS A 102 0.20 12.02 3.56
N ILE A 103 0.54 11.33 4.65
CA ILE A 103 -0.03 10.03 5.00
C ILE A 103 -1.36 10.25 5.73
N THR A 104 -2.38 9.52 5.29
CA THR A 104 -3.71 9.46 5.91
C THR A 104 -4.01 8.02 6.28
N ILE A 105 -4.54 7.81 7.48
CA ILE A 105 -4.98 6.49 7.94
C ILE A 105 -6.50 6.43 7.77
N SER A 106 -7.01 5.43 7.05
CA SER A 106 -8.46 5.24 6.88
C SER A 106 -8.86 3.78 6.90
N ARG A 107 -10.08 3.51 7.37
CA ARG A 107 -10.72 2.20 7.33
C ARG A 107 -11.60 2.03 6.11
N ASP A 108 -12.19 3.13 5.65
CA ASP A 108 -13.09 3.19 4.52
C ASP A 108 -12.29 3.54 3.26
N VAL A 109 -11.71 2.50 2.66
CA VAL A 109 -10.83 2.59 1.49
C VAL A 109 -11.32 1.65 0.41
N VAL A 110 -11.50 2.17 -0.80
CA VAL A 110 -11.80 1.39 -1.99
C VAL A 110 -10.50 1.19 -2.77
N PHE A 111 -10.14 -0.08 -2.99
CA PHE A 111 -8.91 -0.48 -3.66
C PHE A 111 -9.16 -0.74 -5.15
N PHE A 112 -8.34 -0.15 -6.00
CA PHE A 112 -8.37 -0.36 -7.45
C PHE A 112 -7.18 -1.23 -7.85
N GLU A 113 -7.20 -2.46 -7.35
CA GLU A 113 -6.20 -3.48 -7.62
C GLU A 113 -6.50 -4.08 -8.98
N ASN A 114 -5.98 -3.48 -10.05
CA ASN A 114 -5.99 -4.13 -11.35
C ASN A 114 -4.69 -4.92 -11.51
N PRO A 115 -4.73 -6.25 -11.64
CA PRO A 115 -3.52 -7.04 -11.89
C PRO A 115 -2.80 -6.70 -13.21
N ALA A 116 -3.40 -5.85 -14.05
CA ALA A 116 -2.88 -5.47 -15.37
C ALA A 116 -2.55 -3.95 -15.55
N SER A 117 -2.64 -3.12 -14.51
CA SER A 117 -2.39 -1.66 -14.64
C SER A 117 -1.22 -1.17 -13.79
N THR A 118 -0.03 -1.71 -14.05
CA THR A 118 1.25 -1.09 -13.67
C THR A 118 1.77 -0.30 -14.85
N VAL A 119 1.27 0.93 -15.06
CA VAL A 119 1.79 2.00 -15.93
C VAL A 119 0.80 3.17 -15.76
N VAL A 120 1.13 4.41 -15.40
CA VAL A 120 2.33 5.23 -15.51
C VAL A 120 2.30 6.26 -14.37
N ALA A 121 3.43 6.52 -13.73
CA ALA A 121 3.65 7.76 -12.98
C ALA A 121 4.89 8.44 -13.58
N GLU A 122 4.60 9.37 -14.48
CA GLU A 122 5.39 10.50 -14.99
C GLU A 122 6.93 10.43 -14.84
N GLN A 123 7.59 10.26 -16.00
CA GLN A 123 8.96 10.72 -16.21
C GLN A 123 8.97 12.26 -16.12
N LEU A 124 9.80 12.80 -15.24
CA LEU A 124 10.18 14.21 -15.23
C LEU A 124 11.71 14.31 -15.27
N ASP A 125 12.19 14.69 -16.45
CA ASP A 125 13.47 15.29 -16.85
C ASP A 125 14.70 15.11 -15.94
N ASP A 126 15.61 14.22 -16.35
CA ASP A 126 17.04 14.43 -16.15
C ASP A 126 17.54 15.37 -17.27
N SER A 127 17.56 16.68 -16.99
CA SER A 127 18.34 17.63 -17.79
C SER A 127 19.81 17.45 -17.45
N ASP A 128 20.53 16.78 -18.35
CA ASP A 128 21.98 16.58 -18.33
C ASP A 128 22.73 17.93 -18.28
N SER A 129 23.28 18.27 -17.11
CA SER A 129 24.20 19.39 -16.96
C SER A 129 25.58 18.96 -17.46
N GLY A 130 25.97 19.47 -18.63
CA GLY A 130 27.28 19.24 -19.22
C GLY A 130 28.43 19.54 -18.26
N MET A 131 29.35 18.60 -18.13
CA MET A 131 30.70 18.84 -17.63
C MET A 131 31.65 18.98 -18.82
N SER A 132 32.01 20.22 -19.11
CA SER A 132 33.23 20.59 -19.83
C SER A 132 34.41 20.63 -18.85
N HIS A 133 35.46 19.86 -19.11
CA HIS A 133 36.87 20.27 -19.11
C HIS A 133 37.74 19.16 -19.72
#